data_AF-A0A1J4T0L2-F1
#
_entry.id   AF-A0A1J4T0L2-F1
#
_cell.length_a   1.000
_cell.length_b   1.000
_cell.length_c   1.000
_cell.angle_alpha   90.00
_cell.angle_beta   90.00
_cell.angle_gamma   90.00
#
_symmetry.space_group_name_H-M   'P 1'
#
loop_
_entity.id
_entity.type
_entity.pdbx_description
1 polymer ?
#
loop_
_entity_poly.entity_id
_entity_poly.type
_entity_poly.pdbx_seq_one_letter_code
_entity_poly.pdbx_strand_id
1 'polypeptide(L)'
;MKKTLFAAILLALACGAKAEDFNALITDAPAIKASLPAQYPGLAPELSEIFATSGQGSQKWYGADSRRARMQFTAYMLYKIPSSYTGPVSQILSNSYQREQISELVDLQLQHMYGAFTMHPGFVDNPGIPSGDYKISLTGAEKAAGGYAKISYSYDDIVVFSAKLFRGSGATRINFVLPRDPVEIYSKGFPAPGSRKNRCTDDHYNSEGDFWYFWNPYQDGCPIGGQDLVGVETDLKPMNVTRGTYPEYARLYGENGNGDVLKVTYLVGVDENFKNGDLGKKTFKDAFAGLKAAGFRATVDEPRRKMLTFRFGTKRASIEIRLMDPDSAEFAREAVRGMKTADIFLYDGHSGLGGYLNPERLAEDSGRQLDLPRNKYQIFVFQGCSTYAYYNSAYFKLKRSGADPKGTKNLDIITTGIGAAFDVGAKVDVAFLASVAAGERPSWQTIIDRVHAAEGDNSALSHVNGDEDNPRGPN
;
A
#
# COMPACT_ATOMS: atom_id res chain seq x y z
N MET A 1 -55.31 28.13 35.03
CA MET A 1 -56.37 27.33 34.38
C MET A 1 -55.77 25.98 33.96
N LYS A 2 -56.40 24.87 34.42
CA LYS A 2 -56.34 23.43 34.01
C LYS A 2 -55.08 22.94 33.26
N LYS A 3 -54.17 22.10 33.80
CA LYS A 3 -54.19 20.67 34.24
C LYS A 3 -54.68 19.63 33.21
N THR A 4 -53.73 18.80 32.74
CA THR A 4 -53.69 17.31 32.57
C THR A 4 -52.34 16.98 31.92
N LEU A 5 -51.32 16.34 32.52
CA LEU A 5 -51.16 15.01 33.14
C LEU A 5 -51.28 13.82 32.16
N PHE A 6 -50.14 13.25 31.73
CA PHE A 6 -49.83 11.81 31.87
C PHE A 6 -48.31 11.53 31.70
N ALA A 7 -47.80 10.76 32.68
CA ALA A 7 -46.48 10.11 32.82
C ALA A 7 -46.35 8.92 31.83
N ALA A 8 -45.27 8.19 31.60
CA ALA A 8 -43.84 8.12 31.94
C ALA A 8 -43.28 6.95 31.06
N ILE A 9 -41.98 6.65 31.21
CA ILE A 9 -41.29 5.38 30.85
C ILE A 9 -40.66 5.33 29.44
N LEU A 10 -39.36 5.66 29.37
CA LEU A 10 -38.30 4.72 28.97
C LEU A 10 -36.92 5.33 29.26
N LEU A 11 -36.35 4.88 30.37
CA LEU A 11 -34.96 5.03 30.76
C LEU A 11 -34.13 3.96 30.03
N ALA A 12 -32.89 4.31 29.68
CA ALA A 12 -31.74 3.41 29.46
C ALA A 12 -31.76 2.42 28.28
N LEU A 13 -31.17 2.82 27.15
CA LEU A 13 -30.34 1.95 26.27
C LEU A 13 -29.24 2.79 25.59
N ALA A 14 -28.32 3.31 26.39
CA ALA A 14 -26.95 3.55 25.90
C ALA A 14 -26.17 2.30 26.30
N CYS A 15 -26.04 1.35 25.37
CA CYS A 15 -25.24 0.16 25.57
C CYS A 15 -23.79 0.59 25.79
N GLY A 16 -23.35 0.55 27.04
CA GLY A 16 -21.95 0.38 27.36
C GLY A 16 -21.53 -0.97 26.78
N ALA A 17 -20.58 -0.96 25.85
CA ALA A 17 -19.80 -2.14 25.53
C ALA A 17 -19.05 -2.51 26.80
N LYS A 18 -19.57 -3.50 27.52
CA LYS A 18 -18.84 -4.14 28.59
C LYS A 18 -17.63 -4.84 27.97
N ALA A 19 -16.45 -4.53 28.48
CA ALA A 19 -15.24 -5.31 28.25
C ALA A 19 -15.33 -6.64 29.03
N GLU A 20 -16.29 -7.49 28.67
CA GLU A 20 -16.34 -8.89 29.13
C GLU A 20 -15.74 -9.78 28.02
N ASP A 21 -14.66 -10.47 28.40
CA ASP A 21 -13.93 -11.56 27.72
C ASP A 21 -13.19 -11.33 26.39
N PHE A 22 -12.21 -10.40 26.41
CA PHE A 22 -11.11 -10.41 25.43
C PHE A 22 -10.15 -11.61 25.58
N ASN A 23 -10.23 -12.38 26.67
CA ASN A 23 -9.47 -13.63 26.81
C ASN A 23 -9.88 -14.71 25.78
N ALA A 24 -11.10 -14.62 25.24
CA ALA A 24 -11.57 -15.52 24.19
C ALA A 24 -10.87 -15.30 22.84
N LEU A 25 -10.35 -14.10 22.57
CA LEU A 25 -9.60 -13.80 21.34
C LEU A 25 -8.12 -14.22 21.42
N ILE A 26 -7.61 -14.49 22.62
CA ILE A 26 -6.21 -14.89 22.87
C ILE A 26 -6.05 -16.43 22.87
N THR A 27 -7.13 -17.19 23.05
CA THR A 27 -7.05 -18.63 23.36
C THR A 27 -7.24 -19.60 22.20
N ASP A 28 -7.57 -19.15 20.99
CA ASP A 28 -7.87 -20.04 19.83
C ASP A 28 -6.81 -20.05 18.70
N ALA A 29 -5.59 -19.56 18.95
CA ALA A 29 -4.47 -19.70 18.02
C ALA A 29 -4.17 -21.17 17.57
N PRO A 30 -4.38 -22.22 18.42
CA PRO A 30 -4.19 -23.61 18.01
C PRO A 30 -5.25 -24.13 17.02
N ALA A 31 -6.48 -23.60 17.03
CA ALA A 31 -7.56 -24.03 16.15
C ALA A 31 -7.35 -23.59 14.68
N ILE A 32 -6.58 -22.51 14.47
CA ILE A 32 -6.29 -21.92 13.15
C ILE A 32 -5.08 -22.60 12.48
N LYS A 33 -4.12 -23.14 13.25
CA LYS A 33 -2.92 -23.83 12.72
C LYS A 33 -3.20 -25.17 12.02
N ALA A 34 -4.41 -25.75 12.13
CA ALA A 34 -4.69 -27.12 11.71
C ALA A 34 -5.07 -27.30 10.22
N SER A 35 -5.04 -26.26 9.37
CA SER A 35 -5.67 -26.29 8.03
C SER A 35 -4.81 -25.91 6.81
N LEU A 36 -3.47 -25.95 6.88
CA LEU A 36 -2.63 -25.54 5.72
C LEU A 36 -1.81 -26.70 5.12
N PRO A 37 -1.99 -27.03 3.83
CA PRO A 37 -1.13 -27.98 3.12
C PRO A 37 0.12 -27.33 2.49
N ALA A 38 1.15 -28.15 2.27
CA ALA A 38 2.51 -27.76 1.88
C ALA A 38 2.77 -27.67 0.36
N GLN A 39 3.83 -26.91 0.05
CA GLN A 39 4.40 -26.40 -1.23
C GLN A 39 4.70 -27.39 -2.38
N TYR A 40 4.79 -26.89 -3.62
CA TYR A 40 5.63 -27.42 -4.73
C TYR A 40 6.08 -26.34 -5.77
N PRO A 41 7.15 -26.60 -6.59
CA PRO A 41 7.92 -25.57 -7.28
C PRO A 41 7.72 -25.42 -8.82
N GLY A 42 7.78 -24.16 -9.28
CA GLY A 42 8.71 -23.60 -10.29
C GLY A 42 8.82 -24.14 -11.72
N LEU A 43 8.21 -23.43 -12.69
CA LEU A 43 8.65 -23.30 -14.10
C LEU A 43 8.22 -21.91 -14.65
N ALA A 44 8.94 -21.36 -15.65
CA ALA A 44 8.62 -20.07 -16.28
C ALA A 44 8.14 -20.27 -17.73
N PRO A 45 7.10 -19.55 -18.23
CA PRO A 45 6.46 -19.83 -19.52
C PRO A 45 7.06 -19.07 -20.73
N GLU A 46 6.82 -19.57 -21.94
CA GLU A 46 7.08 -18.87 -23.22
C GLU A 46 6.07 -17.73 -23.48
N LEU A 47 6.38 -16.76 -24.36
CA LEU A 47 5.50 -15.60 -24.63
C LEU A 47 4.11 -15.95 -25.12
N SER A 48 3.98 -17.01 -25.92
CA SER A 48 2.68 -17.55 -26.31
C SER A 48 1.87 -17.99 -25.09
N GLU A 49 2.52 -18.54 -24.06
CA GLU A 49 1.90 -18.97 -22.80
C GLU A 49 1.53 -17.79 -21.89
N ILE A 50 2.30 -16.70 -21.91
CA ILE A 50 1.91 -15.41 -21.27
C ILE A 50 0.61 -14.86 -21.88
N PHE A 51 0.36 -15.13 -23.16
CA PHE A 51 -0.81 -14.65 -23.89
C PHE A 51 -1.95 -15.68 -24.04
N ALA A 52 -1.73 -16.97 -23.72
CA ALA A 52 -2.64 -18.07 -24.09
C ALA A 52 -3.76 -18.40 -23.08
N THR A 53 -3.88 -17.73 -21.93
CA THR A 53 -4.92 -18.05 -20.94
C THR A 53 -5.80 -16.84 -20.62
N SER A 54 -6.83 -16.62 -21.43
CA SER A 54 -8.00 -15.80 -21.04
C SER A 54 -9.29 -16.34 -21.67
N GLY A 55 -9.56 -17.62 -21.43
CA GLY A 55 -10.80 -18.29 -21.82
C GLY A 55 -11.79 -18.37 -20.66
N GLN A 56 -12.84 -17.54 -20.71
CA GLN A 56 -14.15 -17.69 -20.06
C GLN A 56 -14.16 -18.10 -18.58
N GLY A 57 -14.05 -17.10 -17.69
CA GLY A 57 -14.46 -17.17 -16.29
C GLY A 57 -15.30 -15.95 -15.93
N SER A 58 -16.41 -16.15 -15.24
CA SER A 58 -17.41 -15.14 -14.91
C SER A 58 -16.79 -13.89 -14.26
N GLN A 59 -17.16 -12.74 -14.83
CA GLN A 59 -17.09 -11.37 -14.33
C GLN A 59 -16.58 -11.22 -12.89
N LYS A 60 -15.49 -10.46 -12.73
CA LYS A 60 -15.32 -9.23 -11.92
C LYS A 60 -13.78 -8.99 -11.82
N TRP A 61 -13.24 -7.77 -11.70
CA TRP A 61 -12.86 -7.12 -10.44
C TRP A 61 -11.69 -6.13 -10.70
N TYR A 62 -11.25 -5.41 -9.65
CA TYR A 62 -10.05 -4.56 -9.58
C TYR A 62 -8.95 -5.37 -8.91
N GLY A 63 -7.96 -5.84 -9.68
CA GLY A 63 -7.11 -6.96 -9.29
C GLY A 63 -7.90 -8.27 -9.15
N ALA A 64 -7.41 -9.39 -9.70
CA ALA A 64 -8.03 -10.69 -9.50
C ALA A 64 -8.05 -11.10 -8.01
N ASP A 65 -7.09 -10.58 -7.24
CA ASP A 65 -6.72 -11.00 -5.91
C ASP A 65 -7.00 -9.96 -4.80
N SER A 66 -7.45 -8.74 -5.14
CA SER A 66 -7.59 -7.63 -4.19
C SER A 66 -8.93 -6.89 -4.27
N ARG A 67 -9.26 -6.15 -3.21
CA ARG A 67 -10.50 -5.38 -3.02
C ARG A 67 -10.23 -4.10 -2.25
N ARG A 68 -10.72 -2.97 -2.78
CA ARG A 68 -10.87 -1.74 -2.00
C ARG A 68 -12.11 -1.81 -1.13
N ALA A 69 -11.99 -1.39 0.13
CA ALA A 69 -13.11 -1.28 1.05
C ALA A 69 -13.02 0.01 1.87
N ARG A 70 -14.18 0.61 2.18
CA ARG A 70 -14.26 1.67 3.18
C ARG A 70 -14.20 1.03 4.56
N MET A 71 -13.35 1.57 5.42
CA MET A 71 -13.21 1.14 6.81
C MET A 71 -13.38 2.34 7.74
N GLN A 72 -14.24 2.18 8.75
CA GLN A 72 -14.59 3.23 9.69
C GLN A 72 -14.70 2.65 11.09
N PHE A 73 -14.00 3.26 12.04
CA PHE A 73 -14.09 2.84 13.43
C PHE A 73 -13.82 4.00 14.38
N THR A 74 -14.14 3.78 15.65
CA THR A 74 -13.69 4.62 16.76
C THR A 74 -12.79 3.81 17.65
N ALA A 75 -11.69 4.40 18.11
CA ALA A 75 -10.75 3.77 19.02
C ALA A 75 -10.24 4.80 20.02
N TYR A 76 -9.30 4.37 20.86
CA TYR A 76 -8.61 5.26 21.77
C TYR A 76 -7.14 4.88 21.93
N MET A 77 -6.36 5.81 22.45
CA MET A 77 -5.03 5.56 22.97
C MET A 77 -4.86 6.19 24.36
N LEU A 78 -3.84 5.77 25.09
CA LEU A 78 -3.38 6.43 26.30
C LEU A 78 -2.29 7.44 25.94
N TYR A 79 -2.49 8.67 26.40
CA TYR A 79 -1.56 9.78 26.24
C TYR A 79 -1.01 10.16 27.61
N LYS A 80 0.31 10.09 27.78
CA LYS A 80 0.96 10.52 29.03
C LYS A 80 0.92 12.04 29.11
N ILE A 81 0.17 12.58 30.08
CA ILE A 81 -0.02 14.02 30.20
C ILE A 81 1.33 14.65 30.58
N PRO A 82 1.86 15.61 29.79
CA PRO A 82 3.10 16.30 30.15
C PRO A 82 2.95 17.00 31.51
N SER A 83 3.98 16.94 32.34
CA SER A 83 3.98 17.62 33.65
C SER A 83 3.81 19.14 33.55
N SER A 84 4.14 19.72 32.39
CA SER A 84 3.92 21.14 32.07
C SER A 84 2.46 21.49 31.76
N TYR A 85 1.60 20.51 31.47
CA TYR A 85 0.19 20.75 31.22
C TYR A 85 -0.60 20.80 32.53
N THR A 86 -1.09 21.99 32.89
CA THR A 86 -1.83 22.24 34.14
C THR A 86 -3.34 22.38 33.95
N GLY A 87 -3.82 22.32 32.71
CA GLY A 87 -5.25 22.45 32.38
C GLY A 87 -6.07 21.20 32.73
N PRO A 88 -7.40 21.29 32.70
CA PRO A 88 -8.26 20.12 32.85
C PRO A 88 -8.12 19.20 31.62
N VAL A 89 -7.98 17.90 31.84
CA VAL A 89 -7.79 16.89 30.76
C VAL A 89 -8.86 16.98 29.66
N SER A 90 -10.10 17.29 30.02
CA SER A 90 -11.21 17.47 29.07
C SER A 90 -11.00 18.62 28.08
N GLN A 91 -10.07 19.54 28.35
CA GLN A 91 -9.71 20.66 27.47
C GLN A 91 -8.35 20.49 26.81
N ILE A 92 -7.68 19.34 26.95
CA ILE A 92 -6.34 19.12 26.38
C ILE A 92 -6.35 19.24 24.86
N LEU A 93 -7.43 18.80 24.21
CA LEU A 93 -7.61 18.89 22.75
C LEU A 93 -7.92 20.30 22.23
N SER A 94 -8.21 21.25 23.13
CA SER A 94 -8.37 22.68 22.82
C SER A 94 -7.04 23.42 22.79
N ASN A 95 -5.99 22.84 23.37
CA ASN A 95 -4.62 23.36 23.25
C ASN A 95 -4.04 22.89 21.92
N SER A 96 -3.68 23.82 21.03
CA SER A 96 -3.22 23.50 19.66
C SER A 96 -1.95 22.64 19.65
N TYR A 97 -0.97 22.96 20.50
CA TYR A 97 0.28 22.22 20.61
C TYR A 97 0.03 20.79 21.10
N GLN A 98 -0.77 20.60 22.16
CA GLN A 98 -1.12 19.27 22.64
C GLN A 98 -1.92 18.49 21.61
N ARG A 99 -2.85 19.14 20.89
CA ARG A 99 -3.65 18.52 19.84
C ARG A 99 -2.77 17.99 18.70
N GLU A 100 -1.76 18.74 18.29
CA GLU A 100 -0.80 18.32 17.26
C GLU A 100 0.00 17.09 17.71
N GLN A 101 0.61 17.15 18.90
CA GLN A 101 1.36 16.03 19.48
C GLN A 101 0.50 14.77 19.67
N ILE A 102 -0.75 14.94 20.11
CA ILE A 102 -1.72 13.85 20.22
C ILE A 102 -2.06 13.29 18.83
N SER A 103 -2.17 14.13 17.80
CA SER A 103 -2.45 13.66 16.44
C SER A 103 -1.30 12.80 15.90
N GLU A 104 -0.05 13.24 16.09
CA GLU A 104 1.16 12.47 15.72
C GLU A 104 1.21 11.09 16.41
N LEU A 105 0.81 11.01 17.68
CA LEU A 105 0.75 9.75 18.41
C LEU A 105 -0.40 8.85 17.96
N VAL A 106 -1.54 9.41 17.54
CA VAL A 106 -2.61 8.62 16.90
C VAL A 106 -2.10 8.06 15.57
N ASP A 107 -1.40 8.86 14.76
CA ASP A 107 -0.80 8.39 13.52
C ASP A 107 0.19 7.25 13.78
N LEU A 108 1.06 7.37 14.79
CA LEU A 108 1.97 6.31 15.22
C LEU A 108 1.22 5.04 15.66
N GLN A 109 0.12 5.18 16.41
CA GLN A 109 -0.73 4.04 16.78
C GLN A 109 -1.29 3.35 15.52
N LEU A 110 -1.79 4.12 14.56
CA LEU A 110 -2.41 3.60 13.33
C LEU A 110 -1.40 3.00 12.35
N GLN A 111 -0.11 3.39 12.38
CA GLN A 111 0.93 2.72 11.61
C GLN A 111 1.03 1.22 11.96
N HIS A 112 0.70 0.81 13.17
CA HIS A 112 0.67 -0.61 13.56
C HIS A 112 -0.38 -1.44 12.80
N MET A 113 -1.30 -0.79 12.08
CA MET A 113 -2.23 -1.49 11.18
C MET A 113 -1.53 -2.22 10.03
N TYR A 114 -0.32 -1.80 9.64
CA TYR A 114 0.47 -2.48 8.62
C TYR A 114 0.85 -3.90 9.09
N GLY A 115 1.45 -4.01 10.28
CA GLY A 115 1.72 -5.31 10.91
C GLY A 115 0.42 -6.05 11.24
N ALA A 116 -0.58 -5.36 11.80
CA ALA A 116 -1.85 -6.01 12.13
C ALA A 116 -2.53 -6.64 10.90
N PHE A 117 -2.53 -5.99 9.73
CA PHE A 117 -3.21 -6.51 8.54
C PHE A 117 -2.42 -7.54 7.75
N THR A 118 -1.16 -7.81 8.13
CA THR A 118 -0.29 -8.77 7.44
C THR A 118 0.10 -9.94 8.34
N MET A 119 0.25 -9.72 9.65
CA MET A 119 0.76 -10.71 10.61
C MET A 119 -0.30 -11.27 11.55
N HIS A 120 -1.47 -10.63 11.65
CA HIS A 120 -2.57 -11.14 12.49
C HIS A 120 -3.04 -12.51 11.95
N PRO A 121 -3.25 -13.53 12.80
CA PRO A 121 -3.63 -14.88 12.36
C PRO A 121 -4.86 -14.94 11.43
N GLY A 122 -5.83 -14.05 11.65
CA GLY A 122 -7.01 -13.90 10.79
C GLY A 122 -6.76 -13.28 9.40
N PHE A 123 -5.58 -12.71 9.14
CA PHE A 123 -5.24 -12.03 7.88
C PHE A 123 -4.00 -12.60 7.18
N VAL A 124 -3.30 -13.59 7.74
CA VAL A 124 -2.14 -14.23 7.07
C VAL A 124 -2.50 -14.71 5.66
N ASP A 125 -3.64 -15.38 5.50
CA ASP A 125 -4.14 -15.84 4.19
C ASP A 125 -4.98 -14.78 3.44
N ASN A 126 -5.30 -13.68 4.11
CA ASN A 126 -6.20 -12.64 3.63
C ASN A 126 -5.67 -11.24 3.98
N PRO A 127 -4.44 -10.91 3.56
CA PRO A 127 -3.77 -9.73 4.07
C PRO A 127 -4.43 -8.46 3.56
N GLY A 128 -4.13 -7.36 4.22
CA GLY A 128 -4.54 -6.03 3.78
C GLY A 128 -3.54 -4.95 4.12
N ILE A 129 -3.89 -3.74 3.71
CA ILE A 129 -3.05 -2.55 3.86
C ILE A 129 -3.95 -1.30 3.98
N PRO A 130 -3.65 -0.37 4.90
CA PRO A 130 -4.30 0.94 4.90
C PRO A 130 -3.82 1.81 3.71
N SER A 131 -4.51 2.92 3.41
CA SER A 131 -4.09 3.80 2.31
C SER A 131 -2.98 4.78 2.67
N GLY A 132 -2.73 5.00 3.95
CA GLY A 132 -1.87 6.09 4.45
C GLY A 132 -2.46 7.50 4.28
N ASP A 133 -3.62 7.67 3.61
CA ASP A 133 -4.34 8.95 3.43
C ASP A 133 -5.69 8.93 4.16
N TYR A 134 -5.70 8.34 5.35
CA TYR A 134 -6.88 8.24 6.21
C TYR A 134 -7.27 9.58 6.82
N LYS A 135 -8.51 9.68 7.30
CA LYS A 135 -9.00 10.83 8.06
C LYS A 135 -9.14 10.46 9.53
N ILE A 136 -8.60 11.31 10.39
CA ILE A 136 -8.76 11.21 11.84
C ILE A 136 -9.57 12.39 12.34
N SER A 137 -10.38 12.16 13.36
CA SER A 137 -10.93 13.23 14.19
C SER A 137 -10.79 12.87 15.66
N LEU A 138 -10.10 13.70 16.43
CA LEU A 138 -10.02 13.56 17.88
C LEU A 138 -11.38 13.95 18.48
N THR A 139 -12.03 13.01 19.15
CA THR A 139 -13.43 13.15 19.60
C THR A 139 -13.58 13.38 21.09
N GLY A 140 -12.57 13.06 21.91
CA GLY A 140 -12.66 13.28 23.35
C GLY A 140 -11.36 12.99 24.10
N ALA A 141 -11.27 13.56 25.30
CA ALA A 141 -10.18 13.32 26.24
C ALA A 141 -10.74 13.14 27.66
N GLU A 142 -10.37 12.04 28.29
CA GLU A 142 -10.81 11.67 29.64
C GLU A 142 -9.61 11.35 30.52
N LYS A 143 -9.68 11.67 31.81
CA LYS A 143 -8.61 11.32 32.74
C LYS A 143 -8.53 9.80 32.90
N ALA A 144 -7.32 9.25 32.78
CA ALA A 144 -7.00 7.86 33.07
C ALA A 144 -6.07 7.76 34.29
N ALA A 145 -5.79 6.54 34.75
CA ALA A 145 -4.90 6.30 35.88
C ALA A 145 -3.44 6.70 35.55
N GLY A 146 -2.62 6.92 36.59
CA GLY A 146 -1.17 7.07 36.44
C GLY A 146 -0.70 8.33 35.69
N GLY A 147 -1.52 9.38 35.63
CA GLY A 147 -1.16 10.61 34.91
C GLY A 147 -1.39 10.55 33.40
N TYR A 148 -2.19 9.59 32.93
CA TYR A 148 -2.58 9.48 31.53
C TYR A 148 -3.92 10.15 31.24
N ALA A 149 -4.13 10.49 29.98
CA ALA A 149 -5.42 10.78 29.38
C ALA A 149 -5.80 9.65 28.41
N LYS A 150 -7.06 9.23 28.41
CA LYS A 150 -7.65 8.42 27.35
C LYS A 150 -8.10 9.35 26.24
N ILE A 151 -7.42 9.30 25.09
CA ILE A 151 -7.78 10.08 23.91
C ILE A 151 -8.61 9.22 22.98
N SER A 152 -9.85 9.62 22.73
CA SER A 152 -10.75 8.94 21.78
C SER A 152 -10.68 9.63 20.43
N TYR A 153 -10.77 8.84 19.36
CA TYR A 153 -10.77 9.34 17.99
C TYR A 153 -11.65 8.50 17.07
N SER A 154 -12.06 9.08 15.94
CA SER A 154 -12.64 8.37 14.81
C SER A 154 -11.63 8.25 13.68
N TYR A 155 -11.66 7.12 12.99
CA TYR A 155 -10.82 6.80 11.85
C TYR A 155 -11.70 6.50 10.63
N ASP A 156 -11.27 6.97 9.46
CA ASP A 156 -12.00 6.76 8.20
C ASP A 156 -11.05 6.65 7.00
N ASP A 157 -10.98 5.47 6.37
CA ASP A 157 -10.02 5.16 5.32
C ASP A 157 -10.61 4.31 4.17
N ILE A 158 -9.90 4.27 3.05
CA ILE A 158 -10.08 3.31 1.95
C ILE A 158 -8.92 2.31 2.01
N VAL A 159 -9.19 1.12 2.54
CA VAL A 159 -8.18 0.06 2.66
C VAL A 159 -8.21 -0.86 1.45
N VAL A 160 -7.11 -1.60 1.24
CA VAL A 160 -7.04 -2.69 0.26
C VAL A 160 -6.82 -4.00 1.02
N PHE A 161 -7.63 -5.02 0.72
CA PHE A 161 -7.50 -6.36 1.28
C PHE A 161 -7.54 -7.41 0.18
N SER A 162 -7.03 -8.60 0.47
CA SER A 162 -7.23 -9.80 -0.33
C SER A 162 -8.72 -10.00 -0.64
N ALA A 163 -9.02 -10.28 -1.90
CA ALA A 163 -10.37 -10.55 -2.36
C ALA A 163 -11.01 -11.76 -1.67
N LYS A 164 -10.19 -12.72 -1.21
CA LYS A 164 -10.62 -13.93 -0.50
C LYS A 164 -11.29 -13.61 0.85
N LEU A 165 -10.99 -12.45 1.44
CA LEU A 165 -11.65 -11.97 2.67
C LEU A 165 -13.15 -11.69 2.47
N PHE A 166 -13.58 -11.42 1.23
CA PHE A 166 -14.93 -11.00 0.92
C PHE A 166 -15.74 -12.17 0.35
N ARG A 167 -16.54 -12.81 1.20
CA ARG A 167 -17.40 -13.95 0.83
C ARG A 167 -18.66 -13.55 0.01
N GLY A 168 -18.73 -12.32 -0.49
CA GLY A 168 -19.86 -11.78 -1.23
C GLY A 168 -19.68 -10.31 -1.57
N SER A 169 -20.79 -9.63 -1.91
CA SER A 169 -20.81 -8.17 -2.15
C SER A 169 -21.11 -7.35 -0.88
N GLY A 170 -21.42 -8.02 0.23
CA GLY A 170 -21.73 -7.38 1.50
C GLY A 170 -20.48 -6.89 2.24
N ALA A 171 -20.71 -6.21 3.35
CA ALA A 171 -19.64 -5.84 4.26
C ALA A 171 -19.05 -7.09 4.95
N THR A 172 -17.75 -7.06 5.21
CA THR A 172 -17.05 -8.09 6.00
C THR A 172 -16.64 -7.48 7.34
N ARG A 173 -17.13 -8.05 8.45
CA ARG A 173 -16.68 -7.71 9.81
C ARG A 173 -15.27 -8.24 10.03
N ILE A 174 -14.38 -7.40 10.55
CA ILE A 174 -13.02 -7.76 10.93
C ILE A 174 -12.72 -7.30 12.37
N ASN A 175 -11.76 -7.98 13.00
CA ASN A 175 -11.25 -7.66 14.32
C ASN A 175 -9.73 -7.61 14.29
N PHE A 176 -9.15 -6.64 14.98
CA PHE A 176 -7.70 -6.53 15.17
C PHE A 176 -7.39 -5.73 16.45
N VAL A 177 -6.11 -5.56 16.76
CA VAL A 177 -5.67 -4.79 17.93
C VAL A 177 -4.68 -3.70 17.54
N LEU A 178 -4.71 -2.62 18.30
CA LEU A 178 -3.75 -1.52 18.24
C LEU A 178 -3.02 -1.37 19.59
N PRO A 179 -1.80 -0.82 19.61
CA PRO A 179 -1.13 -0.51 20.86
C PRO A 179 -1.93 0.50 21.68
N ARG A 180 -2.15 0.23 22.95
CA ARG A 180 -2.82 1.18 23.85
C ARG A 180 -1.97 2.41 24.12
N ASP A 181 -0.66 2.25 24.21
CA ASP A 181 0.34 3.32 24.35
C ASP A 181 1.39 3.13 23.24
N PRO A 182 1.33 3.90 22.14
CA PRO A 182 2.24 3.71 21.02
C PRO A 182 3.71 4.07 21.34
N VAL A 183 3.98 4.79 22.44
CA VAL A 183 5.33 5.20 22.83
C VAL A 183 6.05 4.09 23.59
N GLU A 184 5.36 3.42 24.51
CA GLU A 184 6.02 2.42 25.37
C GLU A 184 6.05 1.02 24.74
N ILE A 185 5.21 0.77 23.74
CA ILE A 185 4.90 -0.61 23.36
C ILE A 185 6.07 -1.37 22.71
N TYR A 186 6.94 -0.70 21.98
CA TYR A 186 8.14 -1.33 21.44
C TYR A 186 8.98 -1.96 22.57
N SER A 187 9.22 -1.21 23.64
CA SER A 187 9.99 -1.69 24.80
C SER A 187 9.31 -2.86 25.52
N LYS A 188 7.96 -2.91 25.49
CA LYS A 188 7.20 -4.00 26.09
C LYS A 188 7.32 -5.30 25.33
N GLY A 189 7.69 -5.29 24.05
CA GLY A 189 7.88 -6.51 23.25
C GLY A 189 9.09 -7.36 23.66
N PHE A 190 9.96 -6.85 24.53
CA PHE A 190 11.11 -7.59 25.05
C PHE A 190 10.71 -8.44 26.27
N PRO A 191 10.95 -9.76 26.27
CA PRO A 191 10.47 -10.66 27.33
C PRO A 191 11.13 -10.46 28.70
N ALA A 192 12.30 -9.81 28.74
CA ALA A 192 13.02 -9.50 29.96
C ALA A 192 13.94 -8.29 29.75
N PRO A 193 14.28 -7.54 30.82
CA PRO A 193 15.31 -6.50 30.77
C PRO A 193 16.63 -7.05 30.21
N GLY A 194 17.19 -6.37 29.20
CA GLY A 194 18.43 -6.78 28.53
C GLY A 194 18.26 -7.85 27.45
N SER A 195 17.04 -8.32 27.17
CA SER A 195 16.78 -9.12 25.97
C SER A 195 17.21 -8.35 24.73
N ARG A 196 17.94 -9.01 23.83
CA ARG A 196 18.32 -8.43 22.54
C ARG A 196 17.25 -8.58 21.48
N LYS A 197 16.20 -9.38 21.75
CA LYS A 197 15.16 -9.74 20.80
C LYS A 197 13.80 -9.36 21.33
N ASN A 198 13.07 -8.57 20.56
CA ASN A 198 11.65 -8.30 20.68
C ASN A 198 10.89 -9.51 20.10
N ARG A 199 9.92 -10.03 20.83
CA ARG A 199 9.17 -11.25 20.48
C ARG A 199 7.83 -10.96 19.79
N CYS A 200 7.53 -9.69 19.55
CA CYS A 200 6.27 -9.22 18.97
C CYS A 200 6.48 -8.62 17.57
N THR A 201 7.54 -9.02 16.88
CA THR A 201 7.95 -8.57 15.55
C THR A 201 8.71 -9.69 14.84
N ASP A 202 8.99 -9.50 13.55
CA ASP A 202 9.82 -10.43 12.77
C ASP A 202 11.26 -10.52 13.31
N ASP A 203 11.86 -11.70 13.15
CA ASP A 203 13.20 -12.03 13.66
C ASP A 203 14.32 -11.17 13.05
N HIS A 204 14.15 -10.67 11.82
CA HIS A 204 15.11 -9.83 11.12
C HIS A 204 14.94 -8.34 11.42
N TYR A 205 13.71 -7.92 11.76
CA TYR A 205 13.33 -6.53 11.96
C TYR A 205 13.03 -6.22 13.42
N ASN A 206 14.11 -5.97 14.17
CA ASN A 206 14.09 -5.81 15.61
C ASN A 206 14.42 -4.37 16.07
N SER A 207 14.39 -3.40 15.15
CA SER A 207 14.54 -1.98 15.46
C SER A 207 13.18 -1.35 15.80
N GLU A 208 13.17 -0.26 16.55
CA GLU A 208 11.95 0.50 16.83
C GLU A 208 11.34 1.09 15.56
N GLY A 209 12.18 1.48 14.60
CA GLY A 209 11.76 2.10 13.33
C GLY A 209 10.99 1.15 12.41
N ASP A 210 11.21 -0.16 12.53
CA ASP A 210 10.53 -1.18 11.70
C ASP A 210 9.41 -1.90 12.46
N PHE A 211 9.40 -1.77 13.79
CA PHE A 211 8.55 -2.54 14.69
C PHE A 211 7.06 -2.45 14.35
N TRP A 212 6.56 -1.26 14.00
CA TRP A 212 5.15 -1.06 13.64
C TRP A 212 4.75 -1.79 12.36
N TYR A 213 5.69 -1.98 11.44
CA TYR A 213 5.45 -2.61 10.13
C TYR A 213 5.34 -4.13 10.26
N PHE A 214 6.12 -4.73 11.17
CA PHE A 214 6.13 -6.17 11.44
C PHE A 214 5.45 -6.54 12.75
N TRP A 215 4.70 -5.60 13.33
CA TRP A 215 3.98 -5.75 14.59
C TRP A 215 3.10 -7.00 14.61
N ASN A 216 3.35 -7.89 15.58
CA ASN A 216 2.58 -9.10 15.80
C ASN A 216 2.47 -9.48 17.29
N PRO A 217 1.43 -9.02 18.00
CA PRO A 217 1.23 -9.34 19.41
C PRO A 217 0.71 -10.77 19.61
N TYR A 218 0.39 -11.49 18.53
CA TYR A 218 -0.09 -12.88 18.56
C TYR A 218 1.03 -13.90 18.40
N GLN A 219 2.27 -13.42 18.19
CA GLN A 219 3.42 -14.29 18.01
C GLN A 219 3.74 -15.05 19.31
N ASP A 220 4.08 -16.33 19.16
CA ASP A 220 4.43 -17.19 20.28
C ASP A 220 5.60 -16.59 21.09
N GLY A 221 5.36 -16.33 22.38
CA GLY A 221 6.35 -15.73 23.29
C GLY A 221 6.39 -14.20 23.31
N CYS A 222 5.49 -13.51 22.60
CA CYS A 222 5.29 -12.07 22.76
C CYS A 222 4.76 -11.75 24.17
N PRO A 223 5.44 -10.90 24.96
CA PRO A 223 5.01 -10.53 26.32
C PRO A 223 3.85 -9.51 26.39
N ILE A 224 3.47 -8.91 25.26
CA ILE A 224 2.40 -7.90 25.21
C ILE A 224 1.04 -8.58 25.45
N GLY A 225 0.26 -8.08 26.40
CA GLY A 225 -1.03 -8.65 26.78
C GLY A 225 -2.22 -7.70 26.54
N GLY A 226 -3.44 -8.14 26.86
CA GLY A 226 -4.67 -7.37 26.65
C GLY A 226 -4.71 -6.01 27.36
N GLN A 227 -3.95 -5.82 28.45
CA GLN A 227 -3.78 -4.53 29.13
C GLN A 227 -2.99 -3.50 28.31
N ASP A 228 -2.23 -3.94 27.32
CA ASP A 228 -1.38 -3.12 26.46
C ASP A 228 -2.04 -2.86 25.10
N LEU A 229 -3.22 -3.42 24.86
CA LEU A 229 -3.90 -3.44 23.57
C LEU A 229 -5.26 -2.74 23.64
N VAL A 230 -5.71 -2.29 22.47
CA VAL A 230 -7.06 -1.79 22.21
C VAL A 230 -7.65 -2.63 21.09
N GLY A 231 -8.71 -3.37 21.37
CA GLY A 231 -9.45 -4.11 20.36
C GLY A 231 -10.23 -3.18 19.46
N VAL A 232 -10.16 -3.42 18.14
CA VAL A 232 -10.91 -2.70 17.12
C VAL A 232 -11.77 -3.71 16.37
N GLU A 233 -13.07 -3.44 16.36
CA GLU A 233 -14.07 -4.18 15.58
C GLU A 233 -14.67 -3.22 14.54
N THR A 234 -14.65 -3.62 13.26
CA THR A 234 -15.13 -2.75 12.17
C THR A 234 -15.66 -3.55 10.98
N ASP A 235 -16.48 -2.90 10.16
CA ASP A 235 -16.98 -3.45 8.90
C ASP A 235 -16.18 -2.88 7.72
N LEU A 236 -15.59 -3.78 6.93
CA LEU A 236 -15.04 -3.47 5.61
C LEU A 236 -16.19 -3.45 4.60
N LYS A 237 -16.53 -2.27 4.08
CA LYS A 237 -17.56 -2.12 3.05
C LYS A 237 -16.92 -2.08 1.67
N PRO A 238 -17.06 -3.14 0.83
CA PRO A 238 -16.47 -3.14 -0.51
C PRO A 238 -16.89 -1.91 -1.32
N MET A 239 -15.94 -1.31 -2.02
CA MET A 239 -16.21 -0.18 -2.90
C MET A 239 -16.48 -0.66 -4.32
N ASN A 240 -17.28 0.11 -5.06
CA ASN A 240 -17.44 -0.12 -6.49
C ASN A 240 -16.12 0.09 -7.21
N VAL A 241 -15.89 -0.74 -8.21
CA VAL A 241 -14.67 -0.73 -9.01
C VAL A 241 -15.01 -0.46 -10.47
N THR A 242 -14.10 0.25 -11.14
CA THR A 242 -14.09 0.46 -12.59
C THR A 242 -13.93 -0.88 -13.31
N ARG A 243 -14.47 -0.97 -14.52
CA ARG A 243 -14.49 -2.20 -15.33
C ARG A 243 -14.41 -1.88 -16.80
N GLY A 244 -13.70 -2.71 -17.56
CA GLY A 244 -13.58 -2.54 -19.01
C GLY A 244 -12.99 -1.17 -19.35
N THR A 245 -12.07 -0.71 -18.50
CA THR A 245 -11.30 0.52 -18.68
C THR A 245 -10.00 0.17 -19.37
N TYR A 246 -9.51 1.10 -20.18
CA TYR A 246 -8.30 0.93 -20.97
C TYR A 246 -7.33 2.04 -20.62
N PRO A 247 -6.02 1.80 -20.68
CA PRO A 247 -5.08 2.90 -20.78
C PRO A 247 -5.49 3.85 -21.91
N GLU A 248 -5.22 5.14 -21.75
CA GLU A 248 -5.46 6.15 -22.79
C GLU A 248 -4.44 6.02 -23.93
N TYR A 249 -4.49 4.92 -24.70
CA TYR A 249 -3.49 4.56 -25.70
C TYR A 249 -3.25 5.64 -26.77
N ALA A 250 -4.30 6.34 -27.22
CA ALA A 250 -4.16 7.47 -28.13
C ALA A 250 -3.31 8.61 -27.52
N ARG A 251 -3.37 8.77 -26.20
CA ARG A 251 -2.63 9.79 -25.45
C ARG A 251 -1.27 9.30 -24.94
N LEU A 252 -1.02 7.99 -24.97
CA LEU A 252 0.31 7.38 -24.80
C LEU A 252 1.14 7.43 -26.09
N TYR A 253 0.50 7.52 -27.25
CA TYR A 253 1.13 7.54 -28.56
C TYR A 253 0.50 8.61 -29.45
N GLY A 254 1.17 9.75 -29.61
CA GLY A 254 0.71 10.88 -30.42
C GLY A 254 0.61 12.14 -29.57
N GLU A 255 -0.46 12.23 -28.76
CA GLU A 255 -0.78 13.41 -27.94
C GLU A 255 0.04 13.52 -26.64
N ASN A 256 1.13 12.76 -26.52
CA ASN A 256 1.98 12.68 -25.33
C ASN A 256 3.14 13.70 -25.30
N GLY A 257 3.24 14.55 -26.33
CA GLY A 257 4.36 15.47 -26.55
C GLY A 257 5.63 14.82 -27.13
N ASN A 258 5.59 13.51 -27.40
CA ASN A 258 6.66 12.72 -28.01
C ASN A 258 6.29 12.17 -29.40
N GLY A 259 5.12 12.55 -29.93
CA GLY A 259 4.59 12.03 -31.20
C GLY A 259 4.37 10.52 -31.13
N ASP A 260 4.79 9.80 -32.16
CA ASP A 260 4.61 8.34 -32.27
C ASP A 260 5.49 7.50 -31.31
N VAL A 261 6.20 8.15 -30.37
CA VAL A 261 7.11 7.48 -29.43
C VAL A 261 6.51 7.44 -28.02
N LEU A 262 6.26 6.22 -27.51
CA LEU A 262 6.05 5.98 -26.08
C LEU A 262 7.41 5.95 -25.37
N LYS A 263 7.63 6.85 -24.42
CA LYS A 263 8.82 6.92 -23.58
C LYS A 263 8.57 6.29 -22.22
N VAL A 264 9.40 5.29 -21.87
CA VAL A 264 9.38 4.62 -20.58
C VAL A 264 10.68 4.89 -19.84
N THR A 265 10.59 5.31 -18.59
CA THR A 265 11.71 5.32 -17.64
C THR A 265 11.45 4.21 -16.61
N TYR A 266 12.37 3.26 -16.54
CA TYR A 266 12.33 2.14 -15.62
C TYR A 266 13.56 2.18 -14.71
N LEU A 267 13.35 2.44 -13.43
CA LEU A 267 14.39 2.41 -12.40
C LEU A 267 14.30 1.10 -11.62
N VAL A 268 15.43 0.42 -11.49
CA VAL A 268 15.58 -0.76 -10.63
C VAL A 268 16.48 -0.37 -9.46
N GLY A 269 15.97 -0.50 -8.24
CA GLY A 269 16.74 -0.31 -7.02
C GLY A 269 17.66 -1.50 -6.76
N VAL A 270 18.89 -1.26 -6.33
CA VAL A 270 19.67 -2.32 -5.66
C VAL A 270 19.00 -2.70 -4.33
N ASP A 271 19.17 -3.96 -3.94
CA ASP A 271 18.64 -4.50 -2.68
C ASP A 271 19.56 -4.10 -1.51
N GLU A 272 20.85 -4.42 -1.64
CA GLU A 272 21.87 -4.09 -0.64
C GLU A 272 22.99 -3.23 -1.22
N ASN A 273 23.47 -3.55 -2.42
CA ASN A 273 24.62 -2.89 -3.06
C ASN A 273 24.81 -3.34 -4.51
N PHE A 274 25.80 -2.77 -5.21
CA PHE A 274 26.06 -3.12 -6.62
C PHE A 274 26.85 -4.44 -6.86
N LYS A 275 27.11 -5.24 -5.82
CA LYS A 275 27.92 -6.48 -5.93
C LYS A 275 27.14 -7.59 -6.64
N ASN A 276 27.81 -8.73 -6.84
CA ASN A 276 27.17 -9.91 -7.42
C ASN A 276 26.31 -10.60 -6.35
N GLY A 277 25.13 -11.08 -6.75
CA GLY A 277 24.15 -11.70 -5.85
C GLY A 277 23.02 -10.76 -5.42
N ASP A 278 23.18 -9.45 -5.57
CA ASP A 278 22.13 -8.46 -5.31
C ASP A 278 20.88 -8.74 -6.16
N LEU A 279 19.73 -8.80 -5.50
CA LEU A 279 18.45 -9.15 -6.15
C LEU A 279 18.02 -8.07 -7.14
N GLY A 280 18.21 -6.78 -6.84
CA GLY A 280 17.96 -5.69 -7.77
C GLY A 280 18.80 -5.77 -9.04
N LYS A 281 20.10 -6.11 -8.92
CA LYS A 281 20.96 -6.36 -10.08
C LYS A 281 20.50 -7.56 -10.91
N LYS A 282 19.95 -8.60 -10.28
CA LYS A 282 19.34 -9.73 -10.97
C LYS A 282 18.07 -9.29 -11.70
N THR A 283 17.15 -8.60 -11.03
CA THR A 283 15.92 -8.02 -11.63
C THR A 283 16.25 -7.17 -12.86
N PHE A 284 17.22 -6.27 -12.75
CA PHE A 284 17.67 -5.42 -13.86
C PHE A 284 18.15 -6.21 -15.09
N LYS A 285 18.90 -7.29 -14.90
CA LYS A 285 19.37 -8.15 -15.99
C LYS A 285 18.24 -8.99 -16.58
N ASP A 286 17.40 -9.55 -15.72
CA ASP A 286 16.31 -10.43 -16.10
C ASP A 286 15.21 -9.67 -16.84
N ALA A 287 14.87 -8.45 -16.42
CA ALA A 287 13.91 -7.62 -17.13
C ALA A 287 14.42 -7.22 -18.52
N PHE A 288 15.71 -6.91 -18.66
CA PHE A 288 16.33 -6.67 -19.96
C PHE A 288 16.29 -7.91 -20.87
N ALA A 289 16.59 -9.09 -20.32
CA ALA A 289 16.51 -10.35 -21.04
C ALA A 289 15.07 -10.69 -21.45
N GLY A 290 14.11 -10.53 -20.54
CA GLY A 290 12.68 -10.77 -20.76
C GLY A 290 12.09 -9.84 -21.82
N LEU A 291 12.42 -8.55 -21.79
CA LEU A 291 11.99 -7.62 -22.85
C LEU A 291 12.59 -7.99 -24.21
N LYS A 292 13.87 -8.41 -24.27
CA LYS A 292 14.45 -8.92 -25.53
C LYS A 292 13.72 -10.15 -26.03
N ALA A 293 13.40 -11.09 -25.13
CA ALA A 293 12.61 -12.26 -25.47
C ALA A 293 11.25 -11.84 -26.03
N ALA A 294 10.60 -10.83 -25.43
CA ALA A 294 9.34 -10.21 -25.88
C ALA A 294 9.44 -9.43 -27.20
N GLY A 295 10.56 -9.51 -27.92
CA GLY A 295 10.74 -8.91 -29.25
C GLY A 295 11.29 -7.48 -29.23
N PHE A 296 11.64 -6.93 -28.06
CA PHE A 296 12.26 -5.62 -28.00
C PHE A 296 13.72 -5.68 -28.47
N ARG A 297 14.12 -4.73 -29.33
CA ARG A 297 15.49 -4.61 -29.82
C ARG A 297 16.32 -3.76 -28.86
N ALA A 298 17.37 -4.34 -28.29
CA ALA A 298 18.35 -3.60 -27.51
C ALA A 298 19.13 -2.59 -28.38
N THR A 299 19.31 -1.38 -27.86
CA THR A 299 20.13 -0.31 -28.45
C THR A 299 21.26 0.15 -27.55
N VAL A 300 21.17 -0.10 -26.23
CA VAL A 300 22.24 0.13 -25.24
C VAL A 300 22.24 -1.04 -24.26
N ASP A 301 23.42 -1.55 -23.93
CA ASP A 301 23.64 -2.68 -23.02
C ASP A 301 24.87 -2.41 -22.11
N GLU A 302 24.74 -1.45 -21.20
CA GLU A 302 25.80 -1.04 -20.25
C GLU A 302 25.54 -1.65 -18.85
N PRO A 303 26.55 -1.75 -17.96
CA PRO A 303 26.41 -2.41 -16.67
C PRO A 303 25.27 -1.90 -15.77
N ARG A 304 24.94 -0.61 -15.85
CA ARG A 304 23.89 0.04 -15.04
C ARG A 304 22.83 0.75 -15.88
N ARG A 305 22.88 0.63 -17.22
CA ARG A 305 21.95 1.29 -18.13
C ARG A 305 21.65 0.41 -19.32
N LYS A 306 20.36 0.19 -19.60
CA LYS A 306 19.88 -0.49 -20.81
C LYS A 306 18.95 0.43 -21.57
N MET A 307 18.92 0.27 -22.88
CA MET A 307 17.87 0.87 -23.71
C MET A 307 17.35 -0.17 -24.70
N LEU A 308 16.02 -0.26 -24.81
CA LEU A 308 15.35 -1.08 -25.81
C LEU A 308 14.31 -0.30 -26.58
N THR A 309 14.05 -0.76 -27.81
CA THR A 309 12.99 -0.22 -28.64
C THR A 309 12.11 -1.33 -29.21
N PHE A 310 10.82 -1.06 -29.34
CA PHE A 310 9.87 -1.95 -30.04
C PHE A 310 9.08 -1.13 -31.05
N ARG A 311 8.91 -1.63 -32.26
CA ARG A 311 8.16 -0.95 -33.33
C ARG A 311 6.91 -1.74 -33.67
N PHE A 312 5.77 -1.05 -33.76
CA PHE A 312 4.52 -1.61 -34.25
C PHE A 312 3.85 -0.59 -35.18
N GLY A 313 3.75 -0.93 -36.46
CA GLY A 313 3.37 0.04 -37.50
C GLY A 313 4.32 1.25 -37.53
N THR A 314 3.75 2.46 -37.50
CA THR A 314 4.50 3.73 -37.44
C THR A 314 4.93 4.11 -36.01
N LYS A 315 4.36 3.46 -35.00
CA LYS A 315 4.59 3.75 -33.58
C LYS A 315 5.80 3.00 -33.04
N ARG A 316 6.43 3.56 -32.00
CA ARG A 316 7.59 2.96 -31.33
C ARG A 316 7.54 3.15 -29.83
N ALA A 317 7.87 2.12 -29.06
CA ALA A 317 8.23 2.23 -27.66
C ALA A 317 9.75 2.38 -27.48
N SER A 318 10.17 3.22 -26.53
CA SER A 318 11.55 3.42 -26.11
C SER A 318 11.64 3.27 -24.60
N ILE A 319 12.30 2.21 -24.14
CA ILE A 319 12.45 1.88 -22.73
C ILE A 319 13.89 2.14 -22.30
N GLU A 320 14.08 3.02 -21.31
CA GLU A 320 15.37 3.20 -20.63
C GLU A 320 15.30 2.54 -19.24
N ILE A 321 16.16 1.56 -19.00
CA ILE A 321 16.28 0.87 -17.70
C ILE A 321 17.55 1.33 -17.01
N ARG A 322 17.49 1.70 -15.73
CA ARG A 322 18.66 2.06 -14.92
C ARG A 322 18.72 1.31 -13.61
N LEU A 323 19.89 0.78 -13.26
CA LEU A 323 20.17 0.19 -11.96
C LEU A 323 20.77 1.25 -11.03
N MET A 324 20.06 1.57 -9.95
CA MET A 324 20.35 2.72 -9.10
C MET A 324 20.30 2.36 -7.62
N ASP A 325 20.99 3.17 -6.81
CA ASP A 325 20.87 3.15 -5.36
C ASP A 325 19.71 4.07 -4.98
N PRO A 326 18.59 3.54 -4.45
CA PRO A 326 17.41 4.35 -4.10
C PRO A 326 17.70 5.45 -3.09
N ASP A 327 18.76 5.32 -2.29
CA ASP A 327 19.13 6.32 -1.27
C ASP A 327 20.00 7.45 -1.84
N SER A 328 20.40 7.36 -3.11
CA SER A 328 21.31 8.33 -3.72
C SER A 328 20.60 9.56 -4.31
N ALA A 329 21.25 10.71 -4.22
CA ALA A 329 20.81 11.93 -4.92
C ALA A 329 20.75 11.75 -6.46
N GLU A 330 21.51 10.80 -7.02
CA GLU A 330 21.42 10.44 -8.43
C GLU A 330 20.07 9.80 -8.76
N PHE A 331 19.63 8.84 -7.93
CA PHE A 331 18.30 8.24 -8.05
C PHE A 331 17.21 9.29 -7.96
N ALA A 332 17.25 10.17 -6.95
CA ALA A 332 16.25 11.23 -6.81
C ALA A 332 16.15 12.11 -8.07
N ARG A 333 17.30 12.51 -8.66
CA ARG A 333 17.32 13.30 -9.90
C ARG A 333 16.73 12.54 -11.10
N GLU A 334 17.04 11.25 -11.24
CA GLU A 334 16.52 10.42 -12.33
C GLU A 334 15.04 10.09 -12.15
N ALA A 335 14.57 9.86 -10.91
CA ALA A 335 13.17 9.68 -10.59
C ALA A 335 12.36 10.94 -10.95
N VAL A 336 12.79 12.12 -10.49
CA VAL A 336 12.15 13.40 -10.83
C VAL A 336 12.17 13.64 -12.34
N ARG A 337 13.29 13.37 -13.03
CA ARG A 337 13.36 13.48 -14.49
C ARG A 337 12.38 12.53 -15.19
N GLY A 338 12.38 11.26 -14.80
CA GLY A 338 11.51 10.22 -15.34
C GLY A 338 10.04 10.57 -15.19
N MET A 339 9.61 10.87 -13.97
CA MET A 339 8.23 11.25 -13.66
C MET A 339 7.76 12.52 -14.39
N LYS A 340 8.66 13.47 -14.68
CA LYS A 340 8.31 14.67 -15.46
C LYS A 340 8.20 14.42 -16.96
N THR A 341 8.96 13.47 -17.51
CA THR A 341 9.18 13.39 -18.97
C THR A 341 8.63 12.13 -19.62
N ALA A 342 8.59 11.01 -18.90
CA ALA A 342 8.13 9.73 -19.41
C ALA A 342 6.61 9.65 -19.47
N ASP A 343 6.11 8.84 -20.40
CA ASP A 343 4.71 8.44 -20.48
C ASP A 343 4.44 7.32 -19.47
N ILE A 344 5.43 6.47 -19.24
CA ILE A 344 5.41 5.44 -18.19
C ILE A 344 6.64 5.61 -17.31
N PHE A 345 6.42 5.72 -16.00
CA PHE A 345 7.48 5.64 -14.99
C PHE A 345 7.31 4.35 -14.19
N LEU A 346 8.32 3.49 -14.20
CA LEU A 346 8.32 2.24 -13.47
C LEU A 346 9.47 2.27 -12.46
N TYR A 347 9.17 1.91 -11.21
CA TYR A 347 10.16 1.63 -10.19
C TYR A 347 9.95 0.22 -9.66
N ASP A 348 11.00 -0.59 -9.64
CA ASP A 348 11.07 -1.89 -8.98
C ASP A 348 12.22 -1.85 -7.96
N GLY A 349 11.86 -1.95 -6.67
CA GLY A 349 12.82 -1.96 -5.58
C GLY A 349 12.16 -1.78 -4.22
N HIS A 350 13.00 -1.65 -3.19
CA HIS A 350 12.52 -1.39 -1.84
C HIS A 350 11.69 -0.11 -1.78
N SER A 351 10.65 -0.08 -0.96
CA SER A 351 9.91 1.17 -0.73
C SER A 351 10.64 2.10 0.25
N GLY A 352 11.58 1.58 1.05
CA GLY A 352 12.24 2.34 2.11
C GLY A 352 11.23 2.93 3.11
N LEU A 353 10.20 2.14 3.45
CA LEU A 353 9.04 2.58 4.25
C LEU A 353 8.35 3.82 3.66
N GLY A 354 8.35 3.95 2.33
CA GLY A 354 7.78 5.08 1.61
C GLY A 354 8.75 6.24 1.39
N GLY A 355 9.98 6.18 1.91
CA GLY A 355 10.95 7.26 1.80
C GLY A 355 11.45 7.49 0.37
N TYR A 356 11.82 6.44 -0.37
CA TYR A 356 12.59 6.63 -1.61
C TYR A 356 11.85 7.37 -2.72
N LEU A 357 10.53 7.19 -2.83
CA LEU A 357 9.69 7.92 -3.78
C LEU A 357 8.73 8.89 -3.08
N ASN A 358 9.01 9.31 -1.85
CA ASN A 358 8.26 10.39 -1.24
C ASN A 358 8.49 11.70 -2.05
N PRO A 359 7.44 12.41 -2.52
CA PRO A 359 7.60 13.61 -3.34
C PRO A 359 8.43 14.73 -2.71
N GLU A 360 8.27 14.96 -1.40
CA GLU A 360 8.99 16.00 -0.67
C GLU A 360 10.49 15.67 -0.60
N ARG A 361 10.82 14.44 -0.21
CA ARG A 361 12.21 13.95 -0.18
C ARG A 361 12.84 13.95 -1.56
N LEU A 362 12.13 13.48 -2.59
CA LEU A 362 12.63 13.54 -3.97
C LEU A 362 12.95 14.99 -4.38
N ALA A 363 12.15 15.96 -3.94
CA ALA A 363 12.41 17.36 -4.25
C ALA A 363 13.66 17.90 -3.52
N GLU A 364 13.83 17.53 -2.25
CA GLU A 364 15.01 17.86 -1.45
C GLU A 364 16.28 17.22 -2.03
N ASP A 365 16.31 15.90 -2.17
CA ASP A 365 17.48 15.11 -2.58
C ASP A 365 17.90 15.40 -4.03
N SER A 366 16.93 15.73 -4.90
CA SER A 366 17.24 16.10 -6.30
C SER A 366 17.60 17.57 -6.47
N GLY A 367 17.29 18.43 -5.48
CA GLY A 367 17.36 19.89 -5.61
C GLY A 367 16.37 20.46 -6.63
N ARG A 368 15.27 19.74 -6.94
CA ARG A 368 14.29 20.10 -7.98
C ARG A 368 12.88 19.76 -7.52
N GLN A 369 11.95 20.71 -7.60
CA GLN A 369 10.54 20.42 -7.33
C GLN A 369 9.99 19.32 -8.24
N LEU A 370 9.11 18.47 -7.71
CA LEU A 370 8.43 17.41 -8.45
C LEU A 370 7.06 17.89 -8.97
N ASP A 371 7.09 18.68 -10.05
CA ASP A 371 5.88 19.12 -10.75
C ASP A 371 5.52 18.16 -11.88
N LEU A 372 4.45 17.40 -11.72
CA LEU A 372 3.99 16.49 -12.77
C LEU A 372 3.26 17.24 -13.89
N PRO A 373 3.42 16.83 -15.17
CA PRO A 373 2.71 17.44 -16.27
C PRO A 373 1.21 17.11 -16.21
N ARG A 374 0.39 18.10 -15.83
CA ARG A 374 -1.05 17.93 -15.60
C ARG A 374 -1.84 17.51 -16.85
N ASN A 375 -1.43 17.95 -18.04
CA ASN A 375 -2.14 17.67 -19.29
C ASN A 375 -1.66 16.40 -20.01
N LYS A 376 -0.59 15.77 -19.51
CA LYS A 376 -0.01 14.57 -20.08
C LYS A 376 -0.56 13.35 -19.33
N TYR A 377 -1.12 12.40 -20.08
CA TYR A 377 -1.49 11.10 -19.54
C TYR A 377 -0.22 10.31 -19.21
N GLN A 378 -0.15 9.77 -18.00
CA GLN A 378 1.00 9.01 -17.52
C GLN A 378 0.55 7.77 -16.76
N ILE A 379 1.37 6.72 -16.81
CA ILE A 379 1.20 5.53 -15.98
C ILE A 379 2.40 5.42 -15.07
N PHE A 380 2.17 5.39 -13.76
CA PHE A 380 3.19 5.08 -12.77
C PHE A 380 3.03 3.64 -12.31
N VAL A 381 4.13 2.93 -12.16
CA VAL A 381 4.15 1.57 -11.63
C VAL A 381 5.17 1.55 -10.50
N PHE A 382 4.68 1.33 -9.29
CA PHE A 382 5.50 1.26 -8.09
C PHE A 382 5.49 -0.17 -7.56
N GLN A 383 6.44 -0.95 -8.05
CA GLN A 383 6.71 -2.30 -7.57
C GLN A 383 7.64 -2.18 -6.35
N GLY A 384 7.17 -2.68 -5.21
CA GLY A 384 7.89 -2.68 -3.94
C GLY A 384 6.98 -3.11 -2.80
N CYS A 385 7.44 -3.03 -1.55
CA CYS A 385 6.59 -3.37 -0.40
C CYS A 385 5.62 -2.23 -0.05
N SER A 386 4.32 -2.51 0.03
CA SER A 386 3.29 -1.59 0.54
C SER A 386 3.19 -0.25 -0.19
N THR A 387 3.48 -0.21 -1.51
CA THR A 387 3.54 1.05 -2.27
C THR A 387 2.18 1.75 -2.37
N TYR A 388 1.08 1.01 -2.20
CA TYR A 388 -0.26 1.59 -2.11
C TYR A 388 -0.36 2.64 -1.01
N ALA A 389 0.15 2.32 0.18
CA ALA A 389 0.00 3.16 1.35
C ALA A 389 0.90 4.40 1.30
N TYR A 390 2.02 4.32 0.58
CA TYR A 390 3.02 5.39 0.52
C TYR A 390 2.81 6.33 -0.66
N TYR A 391 2.52 5.78 -1.85
CA TYR A 391 2.67 6.52 -3.09
C TYR A 391 1.33 6.88 -3.73
N ASN A 392 0.28 6.09 -3.53
CA ASN A 392 -0.98 6.25 -4.27
C ASN A 392 -1.56 7.68 -4.17
N SER A 393 -1.93 8.12 -2.97
CA SER A 393 -2.51 9.46 -2.77
C SER A 393 -1.48 10.58 -2.92
N ALA A 394 -0.20 10.32 -2.61
CA ALA A 394 0.87 11.31 -2.69
C ALA A 394 1.04 11.82 -4.13
N TYR A 395 1.03 10.91 -5.11
CA TYR A 395 1.20 11.28 -6.51
C TYR A 395 -0.05 11.88 -7.16
N PHE A 396 -1.26 11.44 -6.76
CA PHE A 396 -2.48 12.12 -7.19
C PHE A 396 -2.56 13.56 -6.68
N LYS A 397 -2.12 13.83 -5.44
CA LYS A 397 -2.06 15.21 -4.89
C LYS A 397 -1.29 16.17 -5.80
N LEU A 398 -0.21 15.71 -6.45
CA LEU A 398 0.60 16.52 -7.37
C LEU A 398 -0.14 16.92 -8.66
N LYS A 399 -1.18 16.17 -9.08
CA LYS A 399 -1.99 16.48 -10.27
C LYS A 399 -3.29 17.21 -9.99
N ARG A 400 -3.65 17.43 -8.72
CA ARG A 400 -4.89 18.12 -8.34
C ARG A 400 -5.03 19.48 -9.02
N SER A 401 -6.26 19.78 -9.42
CA SER A 401 -6.67 21.07 -9.97
C SER A 401 -8.10 21.38 -9.55
N GLY A 402 -8.59 22.60 -9.81
CA GLY A 402 -9.99 22.94 -9.53
C GLY A 402 -11.00 22.06 -10.28
N ALA A 403 -10.66 21.61 -11.50
CA ALA A 403 -11.51 20.74 -12.31
C ALA A 403 -11.32 19.24 -12.00
N ASP A 404 -10.21 18.88 -11.36
CA ASP A 404 -9.91 17.52 -10.90
C ASP A 404 -9.37 17.58 -9.47
N PRO A 405 -10.26 17.65 -8.46
CA PRO A 405 -9.85 17.77 -7.07
C PRO A 405 -9.24 16.48 -6.50
N LYS A 406 -9.41 15.34 -7.18
CA LYS A 406 -8.75 14.08 -6.77
C LYS A 406 -7.33 14.00 -7.32
N GLY A 407 -7.10 14.53 -8.51
CA GLY A 407 -5.82 14.47 -9.22
C GLY A 407 -5.61 13.17 -9.99
N THR A 408 -6.68 12.39 -10.20
CA THR A 408 -6.64 11.12 -10.94
C THR A 408 -6.63 11.33 -12.44
N LYS A 409 -7.06 12.50 -12.93
CA LYS A 409 -7.09 12.78 -14.35
C LYS A 409 -5.68 12.79 -14.92
N ASN A 410 -5.50 12.02 -15.99
CA ASN A 410 -4.23 11.89 -16.69
C ASN A 410 -3.12 11.18 -15.88
N LEU A 411 -3.48 10.39 -14.87
CA LEU A 411 -2.52 9.59 -14.13
C LEU A 411 -3.18 8.29 -13.68
N ASP A 412 -2.63 7.18 -14.15
CA ASP A 412 -2.90 5.87 -13.57
C ASP A 412 -1.70 5.42 -12.74
N ILE A 413 -1.94 4.76 -11.61
CA ILE A 413 -0.88 4.26 -10.73
C ILE A 413 -1.10 2.79 -10.40
N ILE A 414 -0.18 1.92 -10.80
CA ILE A 414 -0.12 0.54 -10.33
C ILE A 414 0.70 0.50 -9.04
N THR A 415 0.09 0.00 -7.98
CA THR A 415 0.73 -0.19 -6.67
C THR A 415 0.50 -1.61 -6.17
N THR A 416 1.36 -2.03 -5.26
CA THR A 416 1.26 -3.28 -4.50
C THR A 416 0.73 -2.98 -3.10
N GLY A 417 -0.06 -3.90 -2.57
CA GLY A 417 -0.59 -3.80 -1.20
C GLY A 417 0.34 -4.39 -0.15
N ILE A 418 1.05 -5.47 -0.47
CA ILE A 418 1.96 -6.17 0.46
C ILE A 418 3.37 -6.29 -0.13
N GLY A 419 4.24 -7.08 0.50
CA GLY A 419 5.58 -7.33 0.01
C GLY A 419 5.57 -7.98 -1.36
N ALA A 420 6.18 -7.31 -2.34
CA ALA A 420 6.41 -7.87 -3.66
C ALA A 420 7.77 -8.55 -3.69
N ALA A 421 7.83 -9.80 -4.14
CA ALA A 421 9.07 -10.56 -4.11
C ALA A 421 9.99 -10.18 -5.30
N PHE A 422 11.26 -9.89 -5.00
CA PHE A 422 12.25 -9.51 -6.03
C PHE A 422 12.49 -10.61 -7.07
N ASP A 423 12.30 -11.87 -6.71
CA ASP A 423 12.54 -13.02 -7.58
C ASP A 423 11.54 -13.10 -8.76
N VAL A 424 10.35 -12.50 -8.61
CA VAL A 424 9.33 -12.40 -9.66
C VAL A 424 9.21 -10.99 -10.28
N GLY A 425 9.78 -9.94 -9.66
CA GLY A 425 9.66 -8.54 -10.10
C GLY A 425 9.95 -8.34 -11.60
N ALA A 426 11.06 -8.88 -12.09
CA ALA A 426 11.42 -8.79 -13.51
C ALA A 426 10.36 -9.38 -14.45
N LYS A 427 9.71 -10.49 -14.07
CA LYS A 427 8.66 -11.12 -14.91
C LYS A 427 7.40 -10.26 -14.93
N VAL A 428 7.04 -9.70 -13.78
CA VAL A 428 5.89 -8.79 -13.62
C VAL A 428 6.08 -7.54 -14.47
N ASP A 429 7.25 -6.91 -14.38
CA ASP A 429 7.57 -5.70 -15.14
C ASP A 429 7.59 -5.97 -16.64
N VAL A 430 8.12 -7.12 -17.07
CA VAL A 430 8.09 -7.54 -18.48
C VAL A 430 6.65 -7.78 -18.94
N ALA A 431 5.82 -8.45 -18.15
CA ALA A 431 4.41 -8.72 -18.48
C ALA A 431 3.61 -7.42 -18.63
N PHE A 432 3.80 -6.47 -17.71
CA PHE A 432 3.22 -5.12 -17.81
C PHE A 432 3.74 -4.40 -19.06
N LEU A 433 5.05 -4.20 -19.19
CA LEU A 433 5.65 -3.42 -20.27
C LEU A 433 5.34 -4.00 -21.65
N ALA A 434 5.40 -5.32 -21.83
CA ALA A 434 5.01 -5.95 -23.09
C ALA A 434 3.53 -5.68 -23.41
N SER A 435 2.65 -5.75 -22.42
CA SER A 435 1.20 -5.53 -22.62
C SER A 435 0.87 -4.11 -23.08
N VAL A 436 1.50 -3.08 -22.50
CA VAL A 436 1.23 -1.68 -22.89
C VAL A 436 2.07 -1.20 -24.06
N ALA A 437 3.29 -1.73 -24.27
CA ALA A 437 4.24 -1.18 -25.23
C ALA A 437 4.30 -1.94 -26.58
N ALA A 438 3.76 -3.17 -26.65
CA ALA A 438 3.82 -4.00 -27.87
C ALA A 438 2.66 -3.77 -28.87
N GLY A 439 1.75 -2.82 -28.58
CA GLY A 439 0.71 -2.39 -29.54
C GLY A 439 -0.61 -3.17 -29.50
N GLU A 440 -0.76 -4.17 -28.62
CA GLU A 440 -1.98 -4.99 -28.47
C GLU A 440 -3.19 -4.21 -27.91
N ARG A 441 -2.93 -3.11 -27.20
CA ARG A 441 -3.94 -2.27 -26.54
C ARG A 441 -4.95 -3.00 -25.63
N PRO A 442 -4.52 -3.91 -24.74
CA PRO A 442 -5.41 -4.60 -23.81
C PRO A 442 -6.12 -3.65 -22.82
N SER A 443 -7.21 -4.13 -22.22
CA SER A 443 -7.83 -3.45 -21.08
C SER A 443 -6.94 -3.49 -19.84
N TRP A 444 -7.18 -2.63 -18.86
CA TRP A 444 -6.50 -2.69 -17.57
C TRP A 444 -6.65 -4.04 -16.88
N GLN A 445 -7.82 -4.68 -16.99
CA GLN A 445 -8.04 -6.01 -16.44
C GLN A 445 -7.13 -7.06 -17.09
N THR A 446 -7.06 -7.07 -18.42
CA THR A 446 -6.17 -7.98 -19.15
C THR A 446 -4.68 -7.75 -18.81
N ILE A 447 -4.26 -6.50 -18.61
CA ILE A 447 -2.89 -6.17 -18.19
C ILE A 447 -2.61 -6.73 -16.80
N ILE A 448 -3.51 -6.52 -15.84
CA ILE A 448 -3.34 -6.98 -14.46
C ILE A 448 -3.42 -8.51 -14.37
N ASP A 449 -4.28 -9.16 -15.15
CA ASP A 449 -4.34 -10.63 -15.21
C ASP A 449 -2.99 -11.23 -15.66
N ARG A 450 -2.32 -10.58 -16.63
CA ARG A 450 -0.98 -10.99 -17.10
C ARG A 450 0.10 -10.72 -16.05
N VAL A 451 0.00 -9.59 -15.33
CA VAL A 451 0.87 -9.28 -14.18
C VAL A 451 0.71 -10.35 -13.10
N HIS A 452 -0.51 -10.69 -12.72
CA HIS A 452 -0.80 -11.72 -11.72
C HIS A 452 -0.34 -13.11 -12.17
N ALA A 453 -0.52 -13.45 -13.45
CA ALA A 453 0.04 -14.69 -13.99
C ALA A 453 1.58 -14.74 -13.89
N ALA A 454 2.25 -13.60 -14.02
CA ALA A 454 3.69 -13.49 -13.84
C ALA A 454 4.14 -13.50 -12.36
N GLU A 455 3.32 -12.99 -11.44
CA GLU A 455 3.51 -13.09 -9.98
C GLU A 455 3.38 -14.54 -9.48
N GLY A 456 2.46 -15.32 -10.06
CA GLY A 456 2.15 -16.67 -9.61
C GLY A 456 1.50 -16.66 -8.23
N ASP A 457 1.98 -17.51 -7.31
CA ASP A 457 1.47 -17.58 -5.94
C ASP A 457 1.95 -16.41 -5.06
N ASN A 458 2.89 -15.60 -5.54
CA ASN A 458 3.47 -14.44 -4.83
C ASN A 458 2.63 -13.16 -5.04
N SER A 459 1.31 -13.26 -4.87
CA SER A 459 0.40 -12.11 -5.04
C SER A 459 0.85 -10.94 -4.18
N ALA A 460 1.12 -9.80 -4.83
CA ALA A 460 1.51 -8.56 -4.14
C ALA A 460 0.30 -7.65 -3.85
N LEU A 461 -0.93 -8.14 -4.07
CA LEU A 461 -2.16 -7.34 -4.14
C LEU A 461 -2.04 -6.18 -5.14
N SER A 462 -1.44 -6.46 -6.31
CA SER A 462 -1.21 -5.49 -7.37
C SER A 462 -2.52 -4.96 -7.95
N HIS A 463 -2.66 -3.64 -8.07
CA HIS A 463 -3.86 -3.01 -8.60
C HIS A 463 -3.58 -1.64 -9.23
N VAL A 464 -4.42 -1.27 -10.20
CA VAL A 464 -4.41 0.04 -10.87
C VAL A 464 -5.14 1.05 -9.99
N ASN A 465 -4.79 2.34 -10.01
CA ASN A 465 -5.49 3.43 -9.34
C ASN A 465 -5.65 4.57 -10.33
N GLY A 466 -6.76 5.32 -10.24
CA GLY A 466 -7.00 6.51 -11.08
C GLY A 466 -7.76 6.24 -12.37
N ASP A 467 -8.09 4.98 -12.68
CA ASP A 467 -8.68 4.60 -13.97
C ASP A 467 -10.19 4.90 -14.10
N GLU A 468 -10.77 5.65 -13.17
CA GLU A 468 -12.19 5.99 -13.16
C GLU A 468 -12.67 6.87 -14.32
N ASP A 469 -11.76 7.64 -14.91
CA ASP A 469 -12.01 8.53 -16.04
C ASP A 469 -11.44 8.00 -17.37
N ASN A 470 -10.88 6.79 -17.36
CA ASN A 470 -10.33 6.15 -18.54
C ASN A 470 -11.41 5.68 -19.54
N PRO A 471 -11.04 5.55 -20.84
CA PRO A 471 -11.94 5.12 -21.88
C PRO A 471 -12.42 3.69 -21.66
N ARG A 472 -13.62 3.40 -22.17
CA ARG A 472 -14.26 2.06 -22.12
C ARG A 472 -13.98 1.19 -23.35
N GLY A 473 -13.06 1.63 -24.20
CA GLY A 473 -12.61 0.91 -25.39
C GLY A 473 -11.17 1.28 -25.74
N PRO A 474 -10.49 0.45 -26.54
CA PRO A 474 -9.14 0.73 -27.00
C PRO A 474 -9.19 1.81 -28.08
N ASN A 475 -9.03 3.07 -27.68
CA ASN A 475 -8.91 4.20 -28.61
C ASN A 475 -7.62 4.13 -29.46
#